data_AF-A0A0L6V396-F1
#
_entry.id   AF-A0A0L6V396-F1
#
_cell.length_a   1.000
_cell.length_b   1.000
_cell.length_c   1.000
_cell.angle_alpha   90.00
_cell.angle_beta   90.00
_cell.angle_gamma   90.00
#
_symmetry.space_group_name_H-M   'P 1'
#
loop_
_entity.id
_entity.type
_entity.pdbx_description
1 polymer ?
#
loop_
_entity_poly.entity_id
_entity_poly.type
_entity_poly.pdbx_seq_one_letter_code
_entity_poly.pdbx_strand_id
1 'polypeptide(L)'
;YTSTPAICGNCGRRDLDNQLGIRLHPSTAFHPQTDGQYEIANEAIKQYLTHFINYHQGNWFQLLTNYGFNLSYSCVPSPEQYLPAVEERLKKLSEVKEELKECLQRSQESMKHQFDKQVRMNPDWKVGDKVWLNSRNISITRLFPKLDDQWLGPFPISKFISLN
;
A
#
# COMPACT_ATOMS: atom_id res chain seq x y z
N TYR A 1 -11.32 38.09 -24.53
CA TYR A 1 -11.04 37.38 -23.26
C TYR A 1 -11.37 35.92 -23.46
N THR A 2 -10.38 35.13 -23.87
CA THR A 2 -10.53 33.70 -24.14
C THR A 2 -10.56 32.94 -22.83
N SER A 3 -11.71 32.35 -22.50
CA SER A 3 -11.86 31.41 -21.40
C SER A 3 -10.95 30.20 -21.63
N THR A 4 -9.92 30.06 -20.80
CA THR A 4 -9.18 28.81 -20.67
C THR A 4 -10.12 27.74 -20.09
N PRO A 5 -10.32 26.59 -20.76
CA PRO A 5 -11.09 25.50 -20.17
C PRO A 5 -10.32 24.94 -18.99
N ALA A 6 -11.00 24.74 -17.87
CA ALA A 6 -10.45 24.00 -16.74
C ALA A 6 -10.09 22.58 -17.22
N ILE A 7 -8.79 22.29 -17.27
CA ILE A 7 -8.30 20.93 -17.51
C ILE A 7 -8.73 20.09 -16.32
N CYS A 8 -9.69 19.20 -16.53
CA CYS A 8 -10.07 18.20 -15.55
C CYS A 8 -8.85 17.30 -15.29
N GLY A 9 -8.20 17.44 -14.12
CA GLY A 9 -6.95 16.74 -13.78
C GLY A 9 -7.03 15.21 -13.82
N ASN A 10 -8.24 14.64 -13.87
CA ASN A 10 -8.47 13.19 -13.97
C ASN A 10 -8.90 12.73 -15.39
N CYS A 11 -9.00 13.62 -16.37
CA CYS A 11 -9.35 13.24 -17.75
C CYS A 11 -8.17 12.54 -18.45
N GLY A 12 -6.99 13.16 -18.41
CA GLY A 12 -5.82 12.64 -19.14
C GLY A 12 -5.35 11.26 -18.67
N ARG A 13 -5.49 10.94 -17.37
CA ARG A 13 -5.09 9.63 -16.85
C ARG A 13 -6.00 8.52 -17.38
N ARG A 14 -7.33 8.70 -17.30
CA ARG A 14 -8.32 7.72 -17.77
C ARG A 14 -8.25 7.47 -19.28
N ASP A 15 -7.95 8.51 -20.05
CA ASP A 15 -7.81 8.38 -21.51
C ASP A 15 -6.57 7.56 -21.89
N LEU A 16 -5.45 7.74 -21.17
CA LEU A 16 -4.24 6.94 -21.35
C LEU A 16 -4.44 5.47 -20.95
N ASP A 17 -5.14 5.23 -19.85
CA ASP A 17 -5.41 3.86 -19.38
C ASP A 17 -6.24 3.07 -20.38
N ASN A 18 -7.26 3.71 -20.96
CA ASN A 18 -8.09 3.11 -22.01
C ASN A 18 -7.30 2.80 -23.28
N GLN A 19 -6.36 3.66 -23.67
CA GLN A 19 -5.50 3.42 -24.84
C GLN A 19 -4.50 2.28 -24.61
N LEU A 20 -4.01 2.13 -23.38
CA LEU A 20 -3.06 1.07 -23.00
C LEU A 20 -3.75 -0.24 -22.57
N GLY A 21 -5.09 -0.26 -22.49
CA GLY A 21 -5.87 -1.41 -22.02
C GLY A 21 -5.67 -1.70 -20.52
N ILE A 22 -5.18 -0.74 -19.75
CA ILE A 22 -4.92 -0.88 -18.32
C ILE A 22 -6.22 -0.67 -17.54
N ARG A 23 -6.65 -1.67 -16.79
CA ARG A 23 -7.80 -1.55 -15.89
C ARG A 23 -7.36 -1.01 -14.54
N LEU A 24 -7.67 0.26 -14.26
CA LEU A 24 -7.50 0.81 -12.92
C LEU A 24 -8.56 0.27 -11.97
N HIS A 25 -8.12 -0.25 -10.83
CA HIS A 25 -8.97 -0.55 -9.68
C HIS A 25 -8.71 0.52 -8.62
N PRO A 26 -9.44 1.64 -8.62
CA PRO A 26 -9.26 2.66 -7.59
C PRO A 26 -9.66 2.07 -6.23
N SER A 27 -8.77 2.17 -5.25
CA SER A 27 -9.08 1.87 -3.86
C SER A 27 -10.28 2.70 -3.40
N THR A 28 -11.10 2.15 -2.50
CA THR A 28 -12.16 2.92 -1.84
C THR A 28 -11.56 4.16 -1.18
N ALA A 29 -12.22 5.31 -1.34
CA ALA A 29 -11.72 6.58 -0.82
C ALA A 29 -11.37 6.46 0.68
N PHE A 30 -10.12 6.77 1.02
CA PHE A 30 -9.59 6.78 2.40
C PHE A 30 -9.64 5.43 3.12
N HIS A 31 -9.22 4.34 2.46
CA HIS A 31 -8.99 3.06 3.12
C HIS A 31 -7.48 2.74 3.23
N PRO A 32 -6.79 3.21 4.29
CA PRO A 32 -5.34 3.00 4.46
C PRO A 32 -4.94 1.52 4.52
N GLN A 33 -5.88 0.62 4.83
CA GLN A 33 -5.64 -0.83 4.83
C GLN A 33 -5.48 -1.43 3.42
N THR A 34 -6.11 -0.88 2.38
CA THR A 34 -5.97 -1.38 0.99
C THR A 34 -4.69 -0.82 0.34
N ASP A 35 -4.28 0.38 0.71
CA ASP A 35 -3.07 1.03 0.20
C ASP A 35 -1.80 0.69 1.01
N GLY A 36 -1.93 -0.16 2.04
CA GLY A 36 -0.87 -0.46 3.01
C GLY A 36 0.41 -1.05 2.38
N GLN A 37 0.32 -1.82 1.29
CA GLN A 37 1.52 -2.30 0.60
C GLN A 37 2.33 -1.17 -0.03
N TYR A 38 1.65 -0.18 -0.62
CA TYR A 38 2.29 1.00 -1.20
C TYR A 38 2.86 1.90 -0.10
N GLU A 39 2.14 2.05 1.02
CA GLU A 39 2.62 2.78 2.20
C GLU A 39 3.88 2.14 2.80
N ILE A 40 3.91 0.82 2.98
CA ILE A 40 5.09 0.08 3.47
C ILE A 40 6.28 0.23 2.51
N ALA A 41 6.05 0.08 1.21
CA ALA A 41 7.10 0.24 0.20
C ALA A 41 7.67 1.67 0.17
N ASN A 42 6.80 2.68 0.21
CA ASN A 42 7.22 4.07 0.28
C ASN A 42 8.00 4.38 1.55
N GLU A 43 7.58 3.81 2.68
CA GLU A 43 8.27 4.01 3.95
C GLU A 43 9.65 3.34 3.94
N ALA A 44 9.78 2.14 3.36
CA ALA A 44 11.08 1.49 3.17
C ALA A 44 12.01 2.31 2.25
N ILE A 45 11.48 2.89 1.17
CA ILE A 45 12.23 3.78 0.27
C ILE A 45 12.68 5.03 1.02
N LYS A 46 11.79 5.68 1.78
CA LYS A 46 12.15 6.85 2.59
C LYS A 46 13.25 6.53 3.58
N GLN A 47 13.10 5.44 4.33
CA GLN A 47 14.12 5.01 5.28
C GLN A 47 15.47 4.81 4.58
N TYR A 48 15.51 4.11 3.46
CA TYR A 48 16.73 3.96 2.68
C TYR A 48 17.32 5.31 2.26
N LEU A 49 16.51 6.20 1.67
CA LEU A 49 16.97 7.52 1.25
C LEU A 49 17.50 8.34 2.43
N THR A 50 16.83 8.35 3.58
CA THR A 50 17.27 9.10 4.77
C THR A 50 18.66 8.69 5.24
N HIS A 51 19.03 7.41 5.13
CA HIS A 51 20.35 6.93 5.56
C HIS A 51 21.48 7.30 4.58
N PHE A 52 21.19 7.47 3.29
CA PHE A 52 22.20 7.64 2.24
C PHE A 52 22.18 9.00 1.54
N ILE A 53 21.20 9.85 1.84
CA ILE A 53 21.07 11.18 1.24
C ILE A 53 22.17 12.11 1.75
N ASN A 54 22.83 12.81 0.82
CA ASN A 54 23.89 13.74 1.16
C ASN A 54 23.29 15.01 1.80
N TYR A 55 24.12 15.81 2.48
CA TYR A 55 23.69 17.06 3.15
C TYR A 55 22.86 17.99 2.24
N HIS A 56 23.22 18.08 0.95
CA HIS A 56 22.53 18.91 -0.04
C HIS A 56 21.30 18.27 -0.68
N GLN A 57 20.95 17.04 -0.30
CA GLN A 57 19.77 16.31 -0.77
C GLN A 57 19.62 16.17 -2.30
N GLY A 58 20.70 16.36 -3.06
CA GLY A 58 20.68 16.33 -4.53
C GLY A 58 20.89 14.95 -5.16
N ASN A 59 21.27 13.93 -4.37
CA ASN A 59 21.59 12.59 -4.87
C ASN A 59 20.43 11.59 -4.76
N TRP A 60 19.23 12.03 -4.34
CA TRP A 60 18.07 11.14 -4.14
C TRP A 60 17.71 10.33 -5.39
N PHE A 61 17.80 10.93 -6.58
CA PHE A 61 17.48 10.25 -7.84
C PHE A 61 18.44 9.08 -8.14
N GLN A 62 19.74 9.28 -7.90
CA GLN A 62 20.74 8.22 -8.06
C GLN A 62 20.55 7.11 -7.03
N LEU A 63 20.23 7.47 -5.79
CA LEU A 63 19.93 6.50 -4.73
C LEU A 63 18.68 5.68 -5.05
N LEU A 64 17.65 6.30 -5.61
CA LEU A 64 16.44 5.59 -6.03
C LEU A 64 16.73 4.57 -7.14
N THR A 65 17.60 4.92 -8.10
CA THR A 65 18.04 3.98 -9.16
C THR A 65 18.88 2.82 -8.60
N ASN A 66 19.62 3.06 -7.52
CA ASN A 66 20.39 2.02 -6.83
C ASN A 66 19.53 1.16 -5.89
N TYR A 67 18.37 1.65 -5.45
CA TYR A 67 17.45 0.92 -4.61
C TYR A 67 16.89 -0.29 -5.36
N GLY A 68 17.19 -1.50 -4.87
CA GLY A 68 16.81 -2.75 -5.53
C GLY A 68 17.76 -3.22 -6.64
N PHE A 69 18.88 -2.52 -6.89
CA PHE A 69 19.90 -3.00 -7.80
C PHE A 69 20.69 -4.13 -7.14
N ASN A 70 20.45 -5.37 -7.56
CA ASN A 70 21.26 -6.51 -7.17
C ASN A 70 22.57 -6.45 -7.98
N LEU A 71 23.72 -6.38 -7.31
CA LEU A 71 25.01 -6.53 -7.98
C LEU A 71 25.03 -7.90 -8.66
N SER A 72 24.87 -7.92 -9.98
CA SER A 72 25.16 -9.10 -10.78
C SER A 72 26.67 -9.24 -10.81
N TYR A 73 27.23 -10.13 -9.98
CA TYR A 73 28.61 -10.55 -10.14
C TYR A 73 28.74 -11.18 -11.53
N SER A 74 29.27 -10.44 -12.50
CA SER A 74 29.51 -10.90 -13.88
C SER A 74 30.63 -11.95 -13.97
N CYS A 75 31.29 -12.24 -12.85
CA CYS A 75 32.23 -13.33 -12.72
C CYS A 75 31.62 -14.37 -11.77
N VAL A 76 30.82 -15.28 -12.31
CA VAL A 76 30.55 -16.54 -11.61
C VAL A 76 31.86 -17.32 -11.71
N PRO A 77 32.53 -17.63 -10.59
CA PRO A 77 33.77 -18.40 -10.63
C PRO A 77 33.50 -19.77 -11.29
N SER A 78 34.48 -20.29 -12.04
CA SER A 78 34.42 -21.63 -12.65
C SER A 78 33.89 -22.66 -11.64
N PRO A 79 33.03 -23.62 -12.05
CA PRO A 79 32.54 -24.72 -11.18
C PRO A 79 33.66 -25.49 -10.45
N GLU A 80 34.90 -25.38 -10.92
CA GLU A 80 36.10 -25.99 -10.34
C GLU A 80 36.61 -25.28 -9.07
N GLN A 81 36.13 -24.06 -8.77
CA GLN A 81 36.39 -23.35 -7.51
C GLN A 81 35.40 -23.77 -6.41
N TYR A 82 35.16 -25.08 -6.30
CA TYR A 82 34.29 -25.69 -5.31
C TYR A 82 34.89 -25.51 -3.91
N LEU A 83 34.43 -24.49 -3.18
CA LEU A 83 34.77 -24.30 -1.77
C LEU A 83 33.70 -25.04 -0.93
N PRO A 84 34.05 -26.10 -0.19
CA PRO A 84 33.12 -26.81 0.70
C PRO A 84 32.43 -25.87 1.71
N ALA A 85 33.11 -24.77 2.06
CA ALA A 85 32.58 -23.71 2.92
C ALA A 85 31.39 -22.94 2.32
N VAL A 86 31.23 -22.91 0.99
CA VAL A 86 30.09 -22.24 0.33
C VAL A 86 28.85 -23.11 0.42
N GLU A 87 28.96 -24.42 0.20
CA GLU A 87 27.84 -25.37 0.31
C GLU A 87 27.31 -25.43 1.75
N GLU A 88 28.21 -25.51 2.74
CA GLU A 88 27.83 -25.46 4.16
C GLU A 88 27.13 -24.13 4.49
N ARG A 89 27.58 -23.02 3.90
CA ARG A 89 26.98 -21.70 4.11
C ARG A 89 25.62 -21.57 3.44
N LEU A 90 25.43 -22.12 2.25
CA LEU A 90 24.14 -22.17 1.56
C LEU A 90 23.13 -22.99 2.36
N LYS A 91 23.55 -24.13 2.92
CA LYS A 91 22.71 -24.95 3.79
C LYS A 91 22.27 -24.19 5.05
N LYS A 92 23.21 -23.51 5.73
CA LYS A 92 22.89 -22.64 6.87
C LYS A 92 21.92 -21.51 6.49
N LEU A 93 22.10 -20.89 5.32
CA LEU A 93 21.20 -19.85 4.84
C LEU A 93 19.80 -20.38 4.55
N SER A 94 19.66 -21.59 4.00
CA SER A 94 18.35 -22.20 3.78
C SER A 94 17.64 -22.50 5.10
N GLU A 95 18.35 -23.03 6.10
CA GLU A 95 17.81 -23.30 7.44
C GLU A 95 17.32 -22.00 8.10
N VAL A 96 18.16 -20.96 8.13
CA VAL A 96 17.79 -19.64 8.68
C VAL A 96 16.61 -19.02 7.92
N LYS A 97 16.53 -19.22 6.60
CA LYS A 97 15.42 -18.70 5.80
C LYS A 97 14.10 -19.40 6.15
N GLU A 98 14.12 -20.70 6.38
CA GLU A 98 12.94 -21.46 6.82
C GLU A 98 12.49 -21.01 8.20
N GLU A 99 13.41 -20.89 9.16
CA GLU A 99 13.11 -20.36 10.50
C GLU A 99 12.51 -18.96 10.45
N LEU A 100 13.09 -18.07 9.63
CA LEU A 100 12.58 -16.71 9.46
C LEU A 100 11.15 -16.70 8.88
N LYS A 101 10.88 -17.57 7.89
CA LYS A 101 9.56 -17.71 7.30
C LYS A 101 8.53 -18.14 8.34
N GLU A 102 8.86 -19.12 9.16
CA GLU A 102 7.98 -19.58 10.24
C GLU A 102 7.74 -18.49 11.29
N CYS A 103 8.78 -17.81 11.74
CA CYS A 103 8.67 -16.72 12.70
C CYS A 103 7.79 -15.57 12.18
N LEU A 104 7.96 -15.21 10.90
CA LEU A 104 7.13 -14.20 10.26
C LEU A 104 5.66 -14.64 10.22
N GLN A 105 5.40 -15.90 9.84
CA GLN A 105 4.05 -16.44 9.79
C GLN A 105 3.39 -16.44 11.18
N ARG A 106 4.08 -16.94 12.22
CA ARG A 106 3.57 -16.91 13.60
C ARG A 106 3.28 -15.48 14.06
N SER A 107 4.13 -14.53 13.68
CA SER A 107 3.92 -13.11 14.01
C SER A 107 2.67 -12.56 13.31
N GLN A 108 2.48 -12.86 12.04
CA GLN A 108 1.27 -12.49 11.27
C GLN A 108 0.00 -13.10 11.89
N GLU A 109 0.03 -14.38 12.26
CA GLU A 109 -1.08 -15.07 12.91
C GLU A 109 -1.42 -14.45 14.27
N SER A 110 -0.40 -14.14 15.08
CA SER A 110 -0.57 -13.47 16.37
C SER A 110 -1.17 -12.06 16.20
N MET A 111 -0.67 -11.27 15.25
CA MET A 111 -1.22 -9.95 14.92
C MET A 111 -2.68 -10.05 14.48
N LYS A 112 -3.01 -11.00 13.59
CA LYS A 112 -4.39 -11.26 13.17
C LYS A 112 -5.27 -11.61 14.37
N HIS A 113 -4.83 -12.53 15.22
CA HIS A 113 -5.59 -12.93 16.40
C HIS A 113 -5.84 -11.78 17.38
N GLN A 114 -4.86 -10.90 17.59
CA GLN A 114 -5.02 -9.71 18.43
C GLN A 114 -5.96 -8.69 17.81
N PHE A 115 -5.89 -8.50 16.49
CA PHE A 115 -6.82 -7.63 15.76
C PHE A 115 -8.24 -8.18 15.84
N ASP A 116 -8.45 -9.45 15.48
CA ASP A 116 -9.76 -10.10 15.47
C ASP A 116 -10.44 -10.06 16.86
N LYS A 117 -9.67 -10.08 17.97
CA LYS A 117 -10.20 -9.87 19.33
C LYS A 117 -10.84 -8.50 19.56
N GLN A 118 -10.30 -7.46 18.93
CA GLN A 118 -10.76 -6.08 19.10
C GLN A 118 -11.75 -5.64 18.02
N VAL A 119 -11.89 -6.40 16.94
CA VAL A 119 -12.88 -6.14 15.90
C VAL A 119 -14.28 -6.44 16.47
N ARG A 120 -15.15 -5.43 16.40
CA ARG A 120 -16.58 -5.65 16.65
C ARG A 120 -17.15 -6.44 15.49
N MET A 121 -17.96 -7.45 15.79
CA MET A 121 -18.74 -8.13 14.76
C MET A 121 -19.57 -7.10 13.99
N ASN A 122 -19.41 -7.07 12.67
CA ASN A 122 -20.25 -6.24 11.83
C ASN A 122 -21.70 -6.68 12.02
N PRO A 123 -22.65 -5.75 12.20
CA PRO A 123 -24.07 -6.10 12.16
C PRO A 123 -24.42 -6.85 10.88
N ASP A 124 -25.41 -7.76 10.95
CA ASP A 124 -25.95 -8.44 9.77
C ASP A 124 -26.78 -7.44 8.95
N TRP A 125 -26.09 -6.59 8.19
CA TRP A 125 -26.70 -5.58 7.34
C TRP A 125 -27.49 -6.23 6.20
N LYS A 126 -28.64 -5.67 5.87
CA LYS A 126 -29.44 -6.03 4.71
C LYS A 126 -29.56 -4.87 3.73
N VAL A 127 -29.74 -5.19 2.46
CA VAL A 127 -30.08 -4.18 1.44
C VAL A 127 -31.41 -3.54 1.85
N GLY A 128 -31.43 -2.21 1.92
CA GLY A 128 -32.55 -1.42 2.41
C GLY A 128 -32.44 -0.95 3.86
N ASP A 129 -31.52 -1.50 4.66
CA ASP A 129 -31.25 -0.97 6.01
C ASP A 129 -30.69 0.45 5.93
N LYS A 130 -31.03 1.28 6.92
CA LYS A 130 -30.63 2.69 6.95
C LYS A 130 -29.39 2.89 7.82
N VAL A 131 -28.37 3.52 7.27
CA VAL A 131 -27.08 3.81 7.93
C VAL A 131 -26.78 5.29 7.98
N TRP A 132 -26.12 5.70 9.07
CA TRP A 132 -25.56 7.03 9.20
C TRP A 132 -24.13 7.06 8.66
N LEU A 133 -23.79 8.06 7.85
CA LEU A 133 -22.44 8.24 7.31
C LEU A 133 -21.68 9.29 8.12
N ASN A 134 -20.41 9.03 8.44
CA ASN A 134 -19.59 10.00 9.15
C ASN A 134 -19.13 11.12 8.20
N SER A 135 -19.37 12.39 8.55
CA SER A 135 -19.06 13.55 7.70
C SER A 135 -17.57 13.92 7.64
N ARG A 136 -16.70 13.34 8.48
CA ARG A 136 -15.28 13.74 8.62
C ARG A 136 -14.49 13.81 7.30
N ASN A 137 -14.81 12.96 6.33
CA ASN A 137 -14.10 12.86 5.05
C ASN A 137 -15.00 13.08 3.82
N ILE A 138 -16.19 13.67 4.02
CA ILE A 138 -17.11 13.98 2.93
C ILE A 138 -17.04 15.49 2.70
N SER A 139 -16.70 15.90 1.49
CA SER A 139 -16.67 17.32 1.11
C SER A 139 -18.11 17.84 1.03
N ILE A 140 -18.63 18.35 2.13
CA ILE A 140 -19.94 18.98 2.20
C ILE A 140 -19.83 20.39 1.61
N THR A 141 -20.86 20.83 0.89
CA THR A 141 -20.92 22.14 0.20
C THR A 141 -20.89 23.34 1.17
N ARG A 142 -20.97 23.11 2.50
CA ARG A 142 -21.15 24.15 3.51
C ARG A 142 -19.81 24.71 3.99
N LEU A 143 -19.77 26.03 4.23
CA LEU A 143 -18.55 26.82 4.43
C LEU A 143 -17.80 26.57 5.76
N PHE A 144 -18.41 25.93 6.78
CA PHE A 144 -17.83 25.78 8.12
C PHE A 144 -18.03 24.37 8.72
N PRO A 145 -16.99 23.51 8.73
CA PRO A 145 -17.07 22.13 9.24
C PRO A 145 -17.33 22.00 10.75
N LYS A 146 -17.05 23.05 11.53
CA LYS A 146 -17.10 23.03 13.02
C LYS A 146 -18.52 23.11 13.59
N LEU A 147 -19.49 23.57 12.78
CA LEU A 147 -20.91 23.69 13.15
C LEU A 147 -21.78 22.70 12.37
N ASP A 148 -21.18 21.66 11.79
CA ASP A 148 -21.90 20.67 10.98
C ASP A 148 -22.21 19.40 11.77
N ASP A 149 -23.20 18.66 11.29
CA ASP A 149 -23.55 17.37 11.88
C ASP A 149 -22.44 16.35 11.60
N GLN A 150 -21.94 15.71 12.66
CA GLN A 150 -20.91 14.66 12.55
C GLN A 150 -21.41 13.42 11.77
N TRP A 151 -22.73 13.26 11.69
CA TRP A 151 -23.41 12.12 11.07
C TRP A 151 -24.43 12.60 10.03
N LEU A 152 -24.24 12.20 8.79
CA LEU A 152 -25.13 12.53 7.67
C LEU A 152 -26.17 11.43 7.51
N GLY A 153 -27.43 11.84 7.62
CA GLY A 153 -28.64 11.12 7.22
C GLY A 153 -28.83 9.71 7.80
N PRO A 154 -30.00 9.13 7.58
CA PRO A 154 -30.12 7.68 7.45
C PRO A 154 -30.25 7.32 5.95
N PHE A 155 -29.17 6.82 5.35
CA PHE A 155 -29.11 6.40 3.94
C PHE A 155 -29.38 4.90 3.79
N PRO A 156 -30.19 4.47 2.80
CA PRO A 156 -30.42 3.05 2.56
C PRO A 156 -29.20 2.37 1.92
N ILE A 157 -28.83 1.19 2.40
CA ILE A 157 -27.82 0.34 1.76
C ILE A 157 -28.37 -0.16 0.42
N SER A 158 -27.68 0.17 -0.68
CA SER A 158 -28.09 -0.23 -2.03
C SER A 158 -27.51 -1.57 -2.48
N LYS A 159 -26.23 -1.83 -2.18
CA LYS A 159 -25.53 -3.06 -2.58
C LYS A 159 -24.29 -3.30 -1.71
N PHE A 160 -24.01 -4.58 -1.44
CA PHE A 160 -22.74 -5.02 -0.85
C PHE A 160 -21.67 -5.21 -1.94
N ILE A 161 -20.50 -4.62 -1.74
CA ILE A 161 -19.37 -4.68 -2.69
C ILE A 161 -18.50 -5.92 -2.43
N SER A 162 -18.43 -6.36 -1.17
CA SER A 162 -17.84 -7.62 -0.74
C SER A 162 -18.71 -8.23 0.36
N LEU A 163 -18.87 -9.56 0.35
CA LEU A 163 -19.36 -10.30 1.50
C LEU A 163 -18.20 -10.42 2.50
N ASN A 164 -18.52 -10.26 3.79
CA ASN A 164 -17.63 -10.68 4.88
C ASN A 164 -17.22 -12.14 4.69
#